data_AF-A0A937WB92-F1
#
_entry.id   AF-A0A937WB92-F1
#
_cell.length_a   1.000
_cell.length_b   1.000
_cell.length_c   1.000
_cell.angle_alpha   90.00
_cell.angle_beta   90.00
_cell.angle_gamma   90.00
#
_symmetry.space_group_name_H-M   'P 1'
#
loop_
_entity.id
_entity.type
_entity.pdbx_description
1 polymer ?
#
loop_
_entity_poly.entity_id
_entity_poly.type
_entity_poly.pdbx_seq_one_letter_code
_entity_poly.pdbx_strand_id
1 'polypeptide(L)'
;MKSETRKILSGLELIEVRETHFTRLKALYAGEKLENEFILQGIHQYTEDDGPNWEKWLDEALDTLAERAEEANNLNIFRPLVINYNPHGVHFIDYLFGADVFQLEGGGWQVHYLTTPIGALEPPDIEDNDSWQAVTSVTQAFLERNVPAVLFALPTIARVLNRAVNLYGQKLLEAMLLKPEAARHDLRIINDLLCDLLSANYFF
;
A
#
# COMPACT_ATOMS: atom_id res chain seq x y z
N MET A 1 -10.10 -9.57 -17.86
CA MET A 1 -11.25 -9.50 -16.94
C MET A 1 -12.47 -10.05 -17.65
N LYS A 2 -13.28 -10.88 -16.98
CA LYS A 2 -14.54 -11.41 -17.55
C LYS A 2 -15.56 -10.28 -17.79
N SER A 3 -16.48 -10.51 -18.73
CA SER A 3 -17.45 -9.50 -19.16
C SER A 3 -18.41 -9.04 -18.06
N GLU A 4 -18.75 -9.95 -17.15
CA GLU A 4 -19.70 -9.79 -16.06
C GLU A 4 -19.08 -9.17 -14.81
N THR A 5 -17.77 -9.29 -14.64
CA THR A 5 -17.02 -8.82 -13.46
C THR A 5 -17.26 -7.33 -13.21
N ARG A 6 -17.14 -6.51 -14.26
CA ARG A 6 -17.39 -5.07 -14.14
C ARG A 6 -18.81 -4.77 -13.68
N LYS A 7 -19.80 -5.51 -14.18
CA LYS A 7 -21.21 -5.32 -13.82
C LYS A 7 -21.44 -5.65 -12.34
N ILE A 8 -20.87 -6.74 -11.85
CA ILE A 8 -20.96 -7.16 -10.45
C ILE A 8 -20.32 -6.11 -9.52
N LEU A 9 -19.07 -5.74 -9.82
CA LEU A 9 -18.29 -4.79 -9.01
C LEU A 9 -18.72 -3.32 -9.18
N SER A 10 -19.72 -3.06 -10.01
CA SER A 10 -20.39 -1.77 -10.15
C SER A 10 -21.85 -1.80 -9.66
N GLY A 11 -22.27 -2.90 -9.02
CA GLY A 11 -23.63 -3.04 -8.50
C GLY A 11 -23.94 -2.00 -7.42
N LEU A 12 -25.09 -1.33 -7.54
CA LEU A 12 -25.48 -0.25 -6.63
C LEU A 12 -25.59 -0.72 -5.18
N GLU A 13 -26.19 -1.88 -4.95
CA GLU A 13 -26.34 -2.47 -3.62
C GLU A 13 -24.98 -2.64 -2.90
N LEU A 14 -23.99 -3.16 -3.63
CA LEU A 14 -22.64 -3.36 -3.11
C LEU A 14 -21.96 -2.03 -2.73
N ILE A 15 -22.16 -1.00 -3.55
CA ILE A 15 -21.65 0.35 -3.29
C ILE A 15 -22.35 0.93 -2.06
N GLU A 16 -23.67 0.82 -1.95
CA GLU A 16 -24.46 1.35 -0.84
C GLU A 16 -24.10 0.71 0.50
N VAL A 17 -23.92 -0.62 0.53
CA VAL A 17 -23.45 -1.34 1.72
C VAL A 17 -22.06 -0.84 2.13
N ARG A 18 -21.15 -0.66 1.16
CA ARG A 18 -19.81 -0.13 1.42
C ARG A 18 -19.85 1.29 1.99
N GLU A 19 -20.63 2.20 1.40
CA GLU A 19 -20.76 3.58 1.87
C GLU A 19 -21.37 3.65 3.28
N THR A 20 -22.31 2.75 3.59
CA THR A 20 -22.86 2.61 4.94
C THR A 20 -21.76 2.26 5.94
N HIS A 21 -20.90 1.30 5.62
CA HIS A 21 -19.77 0.95 6.49
C HIS A 21 -18.71 2.04 6.56
N PHE A 22 -18.43 2.76 5.47
CA PHE A 22 -17.52 3.91 5.53
C PHE A 22 -18.05 5.01 6.44
N THR A 23 -19.35 5.25 6.45
CA THR A 23 -19.98 6.20 7.38
C THR A 23 -19.76 5.77 8.82
N ARG A 24 -19.98 4.48 9.13
CA ARG A 24 -19.71 3.90 10.45
C ARG A 24 -18.22 3.97 10.84
N LEU A 25 -17.32 3.71 9.89
CA LEU A 25 -15.87 3.79 10.10
C LEU A 25 -15.43 5.23 10.42
N LYS A 26 -15.98 6.22 9.71
CA LYS A 26 -15.73 7.65 10.00
C LYS A 26 -16.20 8.03 11.40
N ALA A 27 -17.40 7.61 11.80
CA ALA A 27 -17.92 7.83 13.15
C ALA A 27 -17.03 7.18 14.22
N LEU A 28 -16.56 5.94 13.98
CA LEU A 28 -15.62 5.25 14.88
C LEU A 28 -14.33 6.06 15.09
N TYR A 29 -13.70 6.54 14.00
CA TYR A 29 -12.47 7.35 14.09
C TYR A 29 -12.71 8.73 14.70
N ALA A 30 -13.91 9.28 14.59
CA ALA A 30 -14.32 10.50 15.28
C ALA A 30 -14.57 10.30 16.79
N GLY A 31 -14.52 9.06 17.30
CA GLY A 31 -14.79 8.73 18.69
C GLY A 31 -16.28 8.71 19.05
N GLU A 32 -17.16 8.65 18.04
CA GLU A 32 -18.60 8.55 18.26
C GLU A 32 -19.00 7.15 18.73
N LYS A 33 -20.09 7.08 19.51
CA LYS A 33 -20.63 5.80 19.95
C LYS A 33 -21.41 5.17 18.80
N LEU A 34 -20.95 4.01 18.34
CA LEU A 34 -21.71 3.18 17.40
C LEU A 34 -22.84 2.42 18.11
N GLU A 35 -23.93 2.20 17.40
CA GLU A 35 -25.06 1.39 17.90
C GLU A 35 -24.64 -0.07 18.16
N ASN A 36 -23.79 -0.61 17.28
CA ASN A 36 -23.28 -1.98 17.32
C ASN A 36 -21.77 -1.99 17.09
N GLU A 37 -21.12 -3.09 17.47
CA GLU A 37 -19.71 -3.34 17.20
C GLU A 37 -19.37 -3.17 15.71
N PHE A 38 -18.17 -2.65 15.45
CA PHE A 38 -17.64 -2.53 14.10
C PHE A 38 -16.69 -3.70 13.83
N ILE A 39 -17.11 -4.62 12.96
CA ILE A 39 -16.32 -5.79 12.57
C ILE A 39 -15.79 -5.55 11.15
N LEU A 40 -14.46 -5.60 10.98
CA LEU A 40 -13.78 -5.46 9.70
C LEU A 40 -13.15 -6.80 9.29
N GLN A 41 -13.54 -7.34 8.14
CA GLN A 41 -12.96 -8.54 7.56
C GLN A 41 -12.91 -8.43 6.03
N GLY A 42 -11.91 -7.69 5.52
CA GLY A 42 -11.74 -7.44 4.09
C GLY A 42 -11.52 -8.70 3.26
N ILE A 43 -12.03 -8.67 2.02
CA ILE A 43 -11.78 -9.66 0.98
C ILE A 43 -10.74 -9.06 0.06
N HIS A 44 -9.53 -9.60 0.07
CA HIS A 44 -8.41 -8.99 -0.63
C HIS A 44 -7.77 -9.95 -1.62
N GLN A 45 -7.30 -9.40 -2.74
CA GLN A 45 -6.31 -10.02 -3.60
C GLN A 45 -4.99 -9.30 -3.41
N TYR A 46 -3.91 -10.07 -3.27
CA TYR A 46 -2.61 -9.58 -2.84
C TYR A 46 -1.53 -10.09 -3.79
N THR A 47 -0.61 -9.21 -4.15
CA THR A 47 0.66 -9.60 -4.78
C THR A 47 1.79 -8.69 -4.30
N GLU A 48 2.99 -9.25 -4.29
CA GLU A 48 4.25 -8.53 -4.09
C GLU A 48 5.16 -8.62 -5.31
N ASP A 49 4.68 -9.23 -6.38
CA ASP A 49 5.38 -9.38 -7.65
C ASP A 49 5.18 -8.11 -8.50
N ASP A 50 6.29 -7.44 -8.84
CA ASP A 50 6.32 -6.33 -9.79
C ASP A 50 6.61 -6.73 -11.23
N GLY A 51 6.55 -8.03 -11.54
CA GLY A 51 6.79 -8.57 -12.86
C GLY A 51 5.85 -8.04 -13.96
N PRO A 52 6.20 -8.27 -15.24
CA PRO A 52 5.52 -7.68 -16.41
C PRO A 52 4.08 -8.14 -16.61
N ASN A 53 3.60 -9.12 -15.83
CA ASN A 53 2.28 -9.72 -15.97
C ASN A 53 1.23 -9.11 -15.01
N TRP A 54 1.53 -7.97 -14.38
CA TRP A 54 0.62 -7.33 -13.42
C TRP A 54 -0.76 -7.03 -14.01
N GLU A 55 -0.87 -6.73 -15.32
CA GLU A 55 -2.17 -6.46 -15.97
C GLU A 55 -3.08 -7.68 -15.93
N LYS A 56 -2.52 -8.84 -16.26
CA LYS A 56 -3.24 -10.11 -16.22
C LYS A 56 -3.63 -10.45 -14.78
N TRP A 57 -2.71 -10.27 -13.84
CA TRP A 57 -2.99 -10.47 -12.42
C TRP A 57 -4.12 -9.57 -11.94
N LEU A 58 -4.11 -8.28 -12.29
CA LEU A 58 -5.15 -7.33 -11.88
C LEU A 58 -6.53 -7.78 -12.36
N ASP A 59 -6.61 -8.21 -13.62
CA ASP A 59 -7.84 -8.69 -14.22
C ASP A 59 -8.36 -9.98 -13.55
N GLU A 60 -7.48 -10.94 -13.28
CA GLU A 60 -7.83 -12.19 -12.58
C GLU A 60 -8.19 -11.95 -11.11
N ALA A 61 -7.53 -10.99 -10.47
CA ALA A 61 -7.82 -10.57 -9.11
C ALA A 61 -9.21 -9.94 -9.02
N LEU A 62 -9.58 -9.06 -9.96
CA LEU A 62 -10.92 -8.50 -10.04
C LEU A 62 -11.99 -9.56 -10.29
N ASP A 63 -11.72 -10.52 -11.17
CA ASP A 63 -12.63 -11.66 -11.40
C ASP A 63 -12.84 -12.45 -10.11
N THR A 64 -11.77 -12.69 -9.34
CA THR A 64 -11.86 -13.38 -8.03
C THR A 64 -12.64 -12.57 -6.99
N LEU A 65 -12.50 -11.24 -6.97
CA LEU A 65 -13.29 -10.38 -6.09
C LEU A 65 -14.77 -10.39 -6.47
N ALA A 66 -15.09 -10.43 -7.76
CA ALA A 66 -16.48 -10.50 -8.23
C ALA A 66 -17.16 -11.81 -7.83
N GLU A 67 -16.45 -12.94 -7.87
CA GLU A 67 -16.96 -14.23 -7.40
C GLU A 67 -17.34 -14.23 -5.91
N ARG A 68 -16.76 -13.31 -5.13
CA ARG A 68 -16.99 -13.16 -3.68
C ARG A 68 -17.78 -11.91 -3.32
N ALA A 69 -18.29 -11.15 -4.30
CA ALA A 69 -18.94 -9.87 -4.08
C ALA A 69 -20.18 -9.98 -3.18
N GLU A 70 -20.91 -11.09 -3.26
CA GLU A 70 -22.09 -11.32 -2.43
C GLU A 70 -21.76 -11.38 -0.93
N GLU A 71 -20.58 -11.90 -0.56
CA GLU A 71 -20.13 -11.88 0.83
C GLU A 71 -20.03 -10.44 1.37
N ALA A 72 -19.73 -9.48 0.50
CA ALA A 72 -19.59 -8.07 0.87
C ALA A 72 -20.91 -7.33 1.08
N ASN A 73 -22.05 -7.91 0.68
CA ASN A 73 -23.40 -7.41 0.96
C ASN A 73 -23.87 -7.69 2.41
N ASN A 74 -22.96 -7.56 3.38
CA ASN A 74 -23.25 -7.83 4.79
C ASN A 74 -23.29 -6.52 5.60
N LEU A 75 -24.45 -6.14 6.14
CA LEU A 75 -24.60 -4.90 6.91
C LEU A 75 -23.98 -4.97 8.32
N ASN A 76 -23.71 -6.16 8.85
CA ASN A 76 -23.15 -6.35 10.19
C ASN A 76 -21.62 -6.42 10.18
N ILE A 77 -21.02 -6.94 9.10
CA ILE A 77 -19.57 -7.11 8.96
C ILE A 77 -19.10 -6.31 7.74
N PHE A 78 -18.21 -5.35 7.95
CA PHE A 78 -17.60 -4.64 6.84
C PHE A 78 -16.59 -5.53 6.13
N ARG A 79 -16.90 -5.93 4.89
CA ARG A 79 -16.05 -6.76 4.04
C ARG A 79 -15.69 -6.00 2.77
N PRO A 80 -14.82 -4.97 2.84
CA PRO A 80 -14.41 -4.26 1.64
C PRO A 80 -13.74 -5.24 0.67
N LEU A 81 -14.05 -5.11 -0.62
CA LEU A 81 -13.33 -5.77 -1.70
C LEU A 81 -12.08 -4.94 -1.99
N VAL A 82 -10.90 -5.55 -1.92
CA VAL A 82 -9.62 -4.82 -1.99
C VAL A 82 -8.67 -5.47 -2.98
N ILE A 83 -8.10 -4.67 -3.87
CA ILE A 83 -6.89 -5.02 -4.62
C ILE A 83 -5.71 -4.42 -3.87
N ASN A 84 -4.71 -5.24 -3.55
CA ASN A 84 -3.49 -4.80 -2.92
C ASN A 84 -2.28 -5.21 -3.77
N TYR A 85 -1.72 -4.21 -4.47
CA TYR A 85 -0.51 -4.34 -5.26
C TYR A 85 0.65 -3.73 -4.45
N ASN A 86 1.44 -4.59 -3.82
CA ASN A 86 2.46 -4.19 -2.85
C ASN A 86 3.84 -4.74 -3.24
N PRO A 87 4.41 -4.27 -4.37
CA PRO A 87 5.67 -4.78 -4.86
C PRO A 87 6.77 -4.57 -3.81
N HIS A 88 7.69 -5.52 -3.70
CA HIS A 88 8.74 -5.52 -2.66
C HIS A 88 8.20 -5.58 -1.22
N GLY A 89 6.92 -5.94 -1.06
CA GLY A 89 6.28 -6.17 0.21
C GLY A 89 6.42 -4.99 1.18
N VAL A 90 6.81 -5.30 2.42
CA VAL A 90 7.04 -4.27 3.44
C VAL A 90 8.28 -3.43 3.18
N HIS A 91 9.12 -3.71 2.18
CA HIS A 91 10.36 -2.99 1.88
C HIS A 91 10.29 -2.11 0.62
N PHE A 92 9.10 -1.88 0.05
CA PHE A 92 8.91 -1.01 -1.12
C PHE A 92 9.62 0.35 -1.01
N ILE A 93 9.41 1.07 0.09
CA ILE A 93 10.06 2.37 0.30
C ILE A 93 11.58 2.23 0.42
N ASP A 94 12.06 1.12 0.99
CA ASP A 94 13.50 0.89 1.15
C ASP A 94 14.15 0.65 -0.22
N TYR A 95 13.44 -0.06 -1.11
CA TYR A 95 13.82 -0.23 -2.52
C TYR A 95 13.87 1.10 -3.28
N LEU A 96 12.93 2.02 -3.05
CA LEU A 96 12.97 3.36 -3.66
C LEU A 96 14.24 4.11 -3.26
N PHE A 97 14.74 3.94 -2.02
CA PHE A 97 16.02 4.50 -1.58
C PHE A 97 17.27 3.77 -2.13
N GLY A 98 17.08 2.82 -3.06
CA GLY A 98 18.17 2.06 -3.69
C GLY A 98 18.70 0.92 -2.82
N ALA A 99 17.97 0.51 -1.78
CA ALA A 99 18.35 -0.67 -1.01
C ALA A 99 18.09 -1.94 -1.82
N ASP A 100 18.99 -2.92 -1.71
CA ASP A 100 18.82 -4.23 -2.34
C ASP A 100 17.85 -5.08 -1.49
N VAL A 101 16.65 -5.28 -2.03
CA VAL A 101 15.52 -5.94 -1.37
C VAL A 101 15.31 -7.31 -1.99
N PHE A 102 15.25 -8.35 -1.15
CA PHE A 102 15.15 -9.74 -1.60
C PHE A 102 14.29 -10.58 -0.67
N GLN A 103 13.75 -11.67 -1.18
CA GLN A 103 13.02 -12.66 -0.39
C GLN A 103 13.92 -13.83 -0.01
N LEU A 104 13.86 -14.25 1.25
CA LEU A 104 14.42 -15.53 1.71
C LEU A 104 13.51 -16.70 1.29
N GLU A 105 14.11 -17.89 1.16
CA GLU A 105 13.36 -19.14 1.07
C GLU A 105 12.42 -19.27 2.27
N GLY A 106 11.11 -19.26 2.02
CA GLY A 106 10.07 -19.25 3.07
C GLY A 106 9.28 -17.94 3.19
N GLY A 107 9.55 -16.93 2.36
CA GLY A 107 8.67 -15.76 2.17
C GLY A 107 8.96 -14.56 3.08
N GLY A 108 10.16 -14.48 3.66
CA GLY A 108 10.60 -13.33 4.45
C GLY A 108 11.34 -12.31 3.61
N TRP A 109 10.79 -11.11 3.45
CA TRP A 109 11.50 -9.99 2.85
C TRP A 109 12.66 -9.54 3.73
N GLN A 110 13.80 -9.27 3.10
CA GLN A 110 15.02 -8.75 3.70
C GLN A 110 15.57 -7.62 2.85
N VAL A 111 16.48 -6.85 3.45
CA VAL A 111 17.15 -5.74 2.80
C VAL A 111 18.63 -5.75 3.16
N HIS A 112 19.49 -5.50 2.18
CA HIS A 112 20.87 -5.14 2.47
C HIS A 112 20.95 -3.66 2.84
N TYR A 113 21.58 -3.38 3.98
CA TYR A 113 21.76 -2.01 4.43
C TYR A 113 22.51 -1.16 3.41
N LEU A 114 22.14 0.11 3.34
CA LEU A 114 22.83 1.09 2.53
C LEU A 114 24.29 1.22 3.00
N THR A 115 25.17 1.39 2.01
CA THR A 115 26.58 1.71 2.25
C THR A 115 26.80 3.20 2.44
N THR A 116 25.83 4.03 2.01
CA THR A 116 25.82 5.48 2.21
C THR A 116 25.97 5.83 3.70
N PRO A 117 26.87 6.77 4.06
CA PRO A 117 27.00 7.20 5.44
C PRO A 117 25.71 7.83 5.98
N ILE A 118 25.44 7.62 7.26
CA ILE A 118 24.35 8.32 7.95
C ILE A 118 24.60 9.83 7.93
N GLY A 119 23.58 10.61 7.56
CA GLY A 119 23.62 12.06 7.32
C GLY A 119 23.93 12.44 5.87
N ALA A 120 24.01 11.47 4.98
CA ALA A 120 24.26 11.67 3.55
C ALA A 120 23.20 10.98 2.68
N LEU A 121 22.04 10.62 3.25
CA LEU A 121 20.92 10.17 2.43
C LEU A 121 20.43 11.31 1.54
N GLU A 122 20.25 11.01 0.26
CA GLU A 122 19.67 11.91 -0.72
C GLU A 122 18.23 11.44 -1.04
N PRO A 123 17.32 12.35 -1.42
CA PRO A 123 16.02 11.97 -1.96
C PRO A 123 16.19 11.04 -3.16
N PRO A 124 15.39 9.97 -3.27
CA PRO A 124 15.46 9.09 -4.41
C PRO A 124 14.83 9.74 -5.64
N ASP A 125 15.35 9.40 -6.82
CA ASP A 125 14.69 9.72 -8.07
C ASP A 125 13.59 8.69 -8.33
N ILE A 126 12.36 9.04 -7.93
CA ILE A 126 11.21 8.14 -8.04
C ILE A 126 10.66 8.08 -9.47
N GLU A 127 10.84 9.12 -10.28
CA GLU A 127 10.26 9.17 -11.64
C GLU A 127 10.92 8.13 -12.55
N ASP A 128 12.21 7.89 -12.35
CA ASP A 128 13.00 6.90 -13.08
C ASP A 128 13.02 5.50 -12.41
N ASN A 129 12.25 5.27 -11.34
CA ASN A 129 12.20 3.98 -10.66
C ASN A 129 11.18 3.01 -11.29
N ASP A 130 11.64 1.87 -11.79
CA ASP A 130 10.80 0.86 -12.46
C ASP A 130 9.62 0.38 -11.61
N SER A 131 9.83 0.09 -10.32
CA SER A 131 8.76 -0.40 -9.44
C SER A 131 7.75 0.70 -9.12
N TRP A 132 8.18 1.97 -9.03
CA TRP A 132 7.27 3.12 -8.92
C TRP A 132 6.43 3.32 -10.19
N GLN A 133 7.04 3.19 -11.36
CA GLN A 133 6.34 3.23 -12.64
C GLN A 133 5.32 2.09 -12.76
N ALA A 134 5.65 0.89 -12.27
CA ALA A 134 4.73 -0.25 -12.22
C ALA A 134 3.53 0.05 -11.30
N VAL A 135 3.74 0.55 -10.08
CA VAL A 135 2.65 0.97 -9.17
C VAL A 135 1.74 2.01 -9.83
N THR A 136 2.34 3.00 -10.49
CA THR A 136 1.60 4.06 -11.19
C THR A 136 0.75 3.47 -12.32
N SER A 137 1.33 2.59 -13.13
CA SER A 137 0.65 1.93 -14.26
C SER A 137 -0.50 1.04 -13.80
N VAL A 138 -0.29 0.24 -12.74
CA VAL A 138 -1.33 -0.60 -12.15
C VAL A 138 -2.48 0.24 -11.59
N THR A 139 -2.16 1.37 -10.95
CA THR A 139 -3.15 2.30 -10.41
C THR A 139 -4.00 2.90 -11.53
N GLN A 140 -3.37 3.40 -12.59
CA GLN A 140 -4.08 3.94 -13.76
C GLN A 140 -4.97 2.88 -14.40
N ALA A 141 -4.44 1.69 -14.64
CA ALA A 141 -5.18 0.57 -15.18
C ALA A 141 -6.39 0.20 -14.30
N PHE A 142 -6.23 0.17 -12.97
CA PHE A 142 -7.34 -0.05 -12.03
C PHE A 142 -8.44 1.02 -12.17
N LEU A 143 -8.05 2.30 -12.27
CA LEU A 143 -9.00 3.39 -12.46
C LEU A 143 -9.79 3.25 -13.76
N GLU A 144 -9.14 2.87 -14.86
CA GLU A 144 -9.78 2.62 -16.17
C GLU A 144 -10.81 1.50 -16.13
N ARG A 145 -10.59 0.47 -15.29
CA ARG A 145 -11.53 -0.64 -15.11
C ARG A 145 -12.85 -0.19 -14.48
N ASN A 146 -12.84 0.93 -13.76
CA ASN A 146 -14.03 1.62 -13.25
C ASN A 146 -14.97 0.65 -12.52
N VAL A 147 -14.44 0.04 -11.46
CA VAL A 147 -15.09 -0.93 -10.57
C VAL A 147 -15.32 -0.28 -9.20
N PRO A 148 -16.31 0.63 -9.08
CA PRO A 148 -16.41 1.58 -7.98
C PRO A 148 -16.65 0.94 -6.63
N ALA A 149 -17.03 -0.34 -6.52
CA ALA A 149 -17.16 -1.03 -5.24
C ALA A 149 -15.82 -1.54 -4.66
N VAL A 150 -14.78 -1.65 -5.49
CA VAL A 150 -13.46 -2.17 -5.09
C VAL A 150 -12.57 -1.02 -4.61
N LEU A 151 -11.80 -1.27 -3.55
CA LEU A 151 -10.77 -0.37 -3.06
C LEU A 151 -9.41 -0.79 -3.60
N PHE A 152 -8.62 0.17 -4.04
CA PHE A 152 -7.21 -0.03 -4.35
C PHE A 152 -6.38 0.33 -3.12
N ALA A 153 -5.65 -0.64 -2.58
CA ALA A 153 -4.72 -0.43 -1.48
C ALA A 153 -3.34 -0.10 -2.04
N LEU A 154 -2.75 0.97 -1.50
CA LEU A 154 -1.40 1.40 -1.83
C LEU A 154 -0.35 0.51 -1.17
N PRO A 155 0.89 0.50 -1.70
CA PRO A 155 2.01 -0.16 -1.06
C PRO A 155 2.20 0.26 0.40
N THR A 156 2.81 -0.62 1.18
CA THR A 156 2.94 -0.43 2.63
C THR A 156 3.85 0.76 2.96
N ILE A 157 3.24 1.87 3.37
CA ILE A 157 3.94 3.04 3.90
C ILE A 157 4.13 2.85 5.42
N ALA A 158 5.36 2.50 5.83
CA ALA A 158 5.71 2.33 7.24
C ALA A 158 6.28 3.61 7.86
N ARG A 159 6.36 3.63 9.19
CA ARG A 159 6.88 4.78 9.96
C ARG A 159 8.34 5.07 9.61
N VAL A 160 8.69 6.36 9.60
CA VAL A 160 10.05 6.88 9.33
C VAL A 160 11.15 6.11 10.07
N LEU A 161 10.97 5.86 11.38
CA LEU A 161 11.98 5.14 12.18
C LEU A 161 12.15 3.69 11.73
N ASN A 162 11.06 3.01 11.34
CA ASN A 162 11.15 1.64 10.85
C ASN A 162 11.92 1.58 9.53
N ARG A 163 11.67 2.53 8.62
CA ARG A 163 12.41 2.67 7.36
C ARG A 163 13.89 2.93 7.58
N ALA A 164 14.21 3.88 8.45
CA ALA A 164 15.60 4.21 8.74
C ALA A 164 16.37 3.00 9.35
N VAL A 165 15.70 2.19 10.18
CA VAL A 165 16.30 0.94 10.70
C VAL A 165 16.45 -0.12 9.61
N ASN A 166 15.50 -0.23 8.67
CA ASN A 166 15.66 -1.12 7.52
C ASN A 166 16.86 -0.71 6.65
N LEU A 167 17.08 0.60 6.45
CA LEU A 167 18.16 1.11 5.62
C LEU A 167 19.55 1.00 6.28
N TYR A 168 19.66 1.20 7.60
CA TYR A 168 20.96 1.33 8.29
C TYR A 168 21.19 0.33 9.42
N GLY A 169 20.19 -0.44 9.81
CA GLY A 169 20.22 -1.32 10.97
C GLY A 169 20.48 -0.55 12.28
N GLN A 170 21.24 -1.18 13.18
CA GLN A 170 21.59 -0.61 14.49
C GLN A 170 22.43 0.68 14.41
N LYS A 171 23.11 0.94 13.28
CA LYS A 171 23.95 2.13 13.11
C LYS A 171 23.14 3.42 13.19
N LEU A 172 21.86 3.38 12.79
CA LEU A 172 20.96 4.53 12.97
C LEU A 172 20.81 4.88 14.46
N LEU A 173 20.57 3.87 15.30
CA LEU A 173 20.36 4.07 16.73
C LEU A 173 21.62 4.64 17.40
N GLU A 174 22.79 4.16 16.99
CA GLU A 174 24.08 4.73 17.42
C GLU A 174 24.24 6.18 16.96
N ALA A 175 23.89 6.49 15.71
CA ALA A 175 23.98 7.84 15.17
C ALA A 175 23.01 8.80 15.84
N MET A 176 21.82 8.36 16.26
CA MET A 176 20.89 9.20 17.04
C MET A 176 21.51 9.68 18.35
N LEU A 177 22.42 8.91 18.95
CA LEU A 177 23.13 9.28 20.18
C LEU A 177 24.42 10.07 19.90
N LEU A 178 25.21 9.62 18.94
CA LEU A 178 26.58 10.10 18.73
C LEU A 178 26.67 11.22 17.67
N LYS A 179 25.72 11.26 16.73
CA LYS A 179 25.67 12.19 15.59
C LYS A 179 24.21 12.60 15.29
N PRO A 180 23.50 13.20 16.27
CA PRO A 180 22.05 13.41 16.18
C PRO A 180 21.61 14.24 14.97
N GLU A 181 22.43 15.20 14.53
CA GLU A 181 22.14 16.00 13.33
C GLU A 181 22.20 15.19 12.03
N ALA A 182 23.12 14.23 11.94
CA ALA A 182 23.22 13.32 10.80
C ALA A 182 22.01 12.37 10.74
N ALA A 183 21.64 11.77 11.88
CA ALA A 183 20.44 10.95 11.96
C ALA A 183 19.16 11.77 11.65
N ARG A 184 19.08 13.01 12.14
CA ARG A 184 17.95 13.91 11.85
C ARG A 184 17.84 14.23 10.36
N HIS A 185 18.97 14.45 9.68
CA HIS A 185 18.98 14.68 8.23
C HIS A 185 18.32 13.51 7.50
N ASP A 186 18.80 12.28 7.68
CA ASP A 186 18.26 11.11 6.96
C ASP A 186 16.78 10.85 7.32
N LEU A 187 16.42 10.98 8.60
CA LEU A 187 15.02 10.82 9.04
C LEU A 187 14.10 11.86 8.37
N ARG A 188 14.58 13.08 8.16
CA ARG A 188 13.82 14.11 7.43
C ARG A 188 13.65 13.72 5.97
N ILE A 189 14.70 13.28 5.28
CA ILE A 189 14.62 12.84 3.88
C ILE A 189 13.61 11.70 3.72
N ILE A 190 13.64 10.71 4.62
CA ILE A 190 12.66 9.61 4.64
C ILE A 190 11.26 10.14 4.86
N ASN A 191 11.06 11.03 5.85
CA ASN A 191 9.76 11.61 6.13
C ASN A 191 9.20 12.40 4.94
N ASP A 192 10.03 13.21 4.30
CA ASP A 192 9.64 14.06 3.17
C ASP A 192 9.15 13.18 2.02
N LEU A 193 9.88 12.11 1.66
CA LEU A 193 9.41 11.14 0.66
C LEU A 193 8.06 10.53 1.04
N LEU A 194 7.88 10.07 2.29
CA LEU A 194 6.61 9.48 2.72
C LEU A 194 5.45 10.48 2.63
N CYS A 195 5.69 11.75 2.99
CA CYS A 195 4.71 12.81 2.85
C CYS A 195 4.39 13.11 1.39
N ASP A 196 5.40 13.13 0.52
CA ASP A 196 5.24 13.38 -0.91
C ASP A 196 4.38 12.28 -1.53
N LEU A 197 4.71 11.00 -1.28
CA LEU A 197 3.90 9.87 -1.72
C LEU A 197 2.47 9.96 -1.21
N LEU A 198 2.24 10.28 0.08
CA LEU A 198 0.88 10.40 0.63
C LEU A 198 0.11 11.63 0.14
N SER A 199 0.78 12.61 -0.46
CA SER A 199 0.15 13.82 -0.97
C SER A 199 -0.56 13.53 -2.29
N ALA A 200 -1.65 14.26 -2.53
CA ALA A 200 -2.45 14.16 -3.75
C ALA A 200 -1.66 14.34 -5.06
N ASN A 201 -0.43 14.87 -5.02
CA ASN A 201 0.36 15.17 -6.22
C ASN A 201 0.81 13.93 -7.00
N TYR A 202 0.80 12.74 -6.39
CA TYR A 202 1.24 11.50 -7.05
C TYR A 202 0.10 10.50 -7.32
N PHE A 203 -1.12 10.82 -6.90
CA PHE A 203 -2.26 9.90 -6.96
C PHE A 203 -3.48 10.43 -7.72
N PHE A 204 -3.35 11.56 -8.45
CA PHE A 204 -4.41 12.14 -9.27
C PHE A 204 -3.91 12.71 -10.60
#